data_AF-A0A9Q3BZ05-F1
#
_entry.id   AF-A0A9Q3BZ05-F1
#
_cell.length_a   1.000
_cell.length_b   1.000
_cell.length_c   1.000
_cell.angle_alpha   90.00
_cell.angle_beta   90.00
_cell.angle_gamma   90.00
#
_symmetry.space_group_name_H-M   'P 1'
#
loop_
_entity.id
_entity.type
_entity.pdbx_description
1 polymer ?
#
loop_
_entity_poly.entity_id
_entity_poly.type
_entity_poly.pdbx_seq_one_letter_code
_entity_poly.pdbx_strand_id
1 'polypeptide(L)'
;MPEPLAPNMTAISHLLQPLVDDLIKLKGPMKIPTFKKPEGRMIQVCLLTLVGDTGATHKVGGFASHSEKYFYSWCLAKDTNIANLQRGPVRESQNTREKGFQWKNASKRQQTVLLRESGV
;
A
#
# COMPACT_ATOMS: atom_id res chain seq x y z
N MET A 1 -10.83 1.47 -17.75
CA MET A 1 -9.91 0.92 -18.78
C MET A 1 -8.50 0.94 -18.21
N PRO A 2 -7.65 -0.07 -18.45
CA PRO A 2 -6.24 0.06 -18.11
C PRO A 2 -5.65 1.16 -18.98
N GLU A 3 -4.99 2.13 -18.36
CA GLU A 3 -4.23 3.14 -19.08
C GLU A 3 -3.10 2.40 -19.83
N PRO A 4 -3.02 2.49 -21.17
CA PRO A 4 -2.21 1.58 -21.99
C PRO A 4 -0.70 1.58 -21.67
N LEU A 5 -0.20 2.58 -20.94
CA LEU A 5 1.20 2.72 -20.54
C LEU A 5 1.44 2.61 -19.02
N ALA A 6 0.40 2.47 -18.20
CA ALA A 6 0.61 2.48 -16.76
C ALA A 6 1.32 1.17 -16.33
N PRO A 7 2.43 1.24 -15.58
CA PRO A 7 3.13 0.06 -15.12
C PRO A 7 2.20 -0.82 -14.27
N ASN A 8 2.37 -2.13 -14.42
CA ASN A 8 1.67 -3.10 -13.59
C ASN A 8 2.22 -3.08 -12.15
N MET A 9 1.48 -3.62 -11.18
CA MET A 9 1.87 -3.58 -9.77
C MET A 9 3.26 -4.17 -9.52
N THR A 10 3.60 -5.28 -10.17
CA THR A 10 4.91 -5.93 -10.01
C THR A 10 6.04 -5.02 -10.48
N ALA A 11 5.89 -4.35 -11.63
CA ALA A 11 6.88 -3.40 -12.13
C ALA A 11 7.10 -2.23 -11.16
N ILE A 12 6.01 -1.69 -10.60
CA ILE A 12 6.07 -0.62 -9.59
C ILE A 12 6.78 -1.12 -8.33
N SER A 13 6.42 -2.31 -7.82
CA SER A 13 7.07 -2.90 -6.64
C SER A 13 8.56 -3.12 -6.86
N HIS A 14 8.97 -3.61 -8.03
CA HIS A 14 10.39 -3.79 -8.37
C HIS A 14 11.13 -2.44 -8.39
N LEU A 15 10.53 -1.39 -8.93
CA LEU A 15 11.12 -0.05 -8.97
C LEU A 15 11.25 0.57 -7.56
N LEU A 16 10.25 0.35 -6.70
CA LEU A 16 10.23 0.90 -5.34
C LEU A 16 11.04 0.08 -4.33
N GLN A 17 11.41 -1.17 -4.65
CA GLN A 17 12.09 -2.07 -3.73
C GLN A 17 13.32 -1.44 -3.05
N PRO A 18 14.25 -0.77 -3.76
CA PRO A 18 15.42 -0.18 -3.11
C PRO A 18 15.06 0.91 -2.09
N LEU A 19 14.05 1.74 -2.40
CA LEU A 19 13.57 2.77 -1.49
C LEU A 19 12.90 2.16 -0.25
N VAL A 20 12.12 1.10 -0.43
CA VAL A 20 11.50 0.37 0.68
C VAL A 20 12.56 -0.27 1.58
N ASP A 21 13.60 -0.87 0.99
CA ASP A 21 14.70 -1.49 1.74
C ASP A 21 15.47 -0.45 2.58
N ASP A 22 15.71 0.74 2.04
CA ASP A 22 16.35 1.83 2.78
C ASP A 22 15.46 2.40 3.89
N LEU A 23 14.16 2.58 3.63
CA LEU A 23 13.20 3.00 4.66
C LEU A 23 13.11 1.99 5.80
N ILE A 24 13.20 0.69 5.52
CA ILE A 24 13.22 -0.35 6.56
C ILE A 24 14.45 -0.22 7.44
N LYS A 25 15.63 0.06 6.87
CA LYS A 25 16.87 0.29 7.64
C LYS A 25 16.75 1.54 8.54
N LEU A 26 16.02 2.56 8.10
CA LEU A 26 15.84 3.84 8.80
C LEU A 26 14.67 3.86 9.80
N LYS A 27 13.89 2.78 9.89
CA LYS A 27 12.73 2.68 10.78
C LYS A 27 13.11 2.72 12.27
N GLY A 28 14.33 2.33 12.61
CA GLY A 28 14.84 2.32 13.97
C GLY A 28 15.37 3.69 14.43
N PRO A 29 15.43 3.93 15.74
CA PRO A 29 16.07 5.13 16.26
C PRO A 29 17.57 5.11 15.92
N MET A 30 18.04 6.14 15.22
CA MET A 30 19.43 6.31 14.82
C MET A 30 20.00 7.61 15.37
N LYS A 31 21.30 7.60 15.68
CA LYS A 31 21.99 8.74 16.26
C LYS A 31 22.82 9.45 15.18
N ILE A 32 22.43 10.67 14.82
CA ILE A 32 23.11 11.45 13.76
C ILE A 32 23.82 12.67 14.36
N PRO A 33 25.16 12.74 14.28
CA PRO A 33 25.93 13.95 14.59
C PRO A 33 25.54 15.12 13.69
N THR A 34 25.45 16.31 14.26
CA THR A 34 25.23 17.55 13.50
C THR A 34 26.24 18.60 13.95
N PHE A 35 26.50 19.62 13.14
CA PHE A 35 27.45 20.67 13.47
C PHE A 35 27.22 21.29 14.87
N LYS A 36 25.95 21.52 15.24
CA LYS A 36 25.58 22.09 16.54
C LYS A 36 25.44 21.07 17.68
N LYS A 37 25.50 19.77 17.37
CA LYS A 37 25.39 18.65 18.32
C LYS A 37 26.36 17.53 17.89
N PRO A 38 27.66 17.67 18.16
CA PRO A 38 28.68 16.65 17.85
C PRO A 38 28.37 15.31 18.50
N GLU A 39 27.80 15.34 19.71
CA GLU A 39 27.34 14.16 20.43
C GLU A 39 26.16 13.45 19.76
N GLY A 40 25.53 14.03 18.72
CA GLY A 40 24.45 13.45 17.92
C GLY A 40 23.04 13.59 18.50
N ARG A 41 22.04 13.58 17.61
CA ARG A 41 20.61 13.53 17.97
C ARG A 41 19.99 12.20 17.58
N MET A 42 19.09 11.72 18.43
CA MET A 42 18.24 10.57 18.09
C MET A 42 17.18 11.02 17.07
N ILE A 43 17.13 10.33 15.95
CA ILE A 43 16.21 10.57 14.83
C ILE A 43 15.56 9.22 14.49
N GLN A 44 14.30 9.25 14.11
CA GLN A 44 13.58 8.10 13.56
C GLN A 44 12.90 8.53 12.27
N VAL A 45 12.99 7.69 11.23
CA VAL A 45 12.31 7.94 9.95
C VAL A 45 11.04 7.11 9.87
N CYS A 46 9.93 7.75 9.53
CA CYS A 46 8.63 7.12 9.36
C CYS A 46 8.04 7.50 8.00
N LEU A 47 7.57 6.51 7.23
CA LEU A 47 6.78 6.76 6.03
C LEU A 47 5.33 7.07 6.46
N LEU A 48 4.85 8.26 6.10
CA LEU A 48 3.53 8.74 6.55
C LEU A 48 2.41 8.49 5.53
N THR A 49 2.63 8.80 4.25
CA THR A 49 1.56 8.76 3.23
C THR A 49 2.07 8.36 1.85
N LEU A 50 1.18 7.77 1.03
CA LEU A 50 1.35 7.61 -0.40
C LEU A 50 0.62 8.75 -1.10
N VAL A 51 1.33 9.56 -1.88
CA VAL A 51 0.76 10.70 -2.61
C VAL A 51 0.73 10.38 -4.10
N GLY A 52 -0.44 10.49 -4.71
CA GLY A 52 -0.69 10.22 -6.13
C GLY A 52 -2.19 10.12 -6.40
N ASP A 53 -2.55 9.89 -7.66
CA ASP A 53 -3.94 9.56 -7.99
C ASP A 53 -4.36 8.22 -7.35
N THR A 54 -5.67 7.95 -7.34
CA THR A 54 -6.24 6.74 -6.74
C THR A 54 -5.68 5.46 -7.38
N GLY A 55 -5.47 5.45 -8.69
CA GLY A 55 -4.91 4.28 -9.39
C GLY A 55 -3.47 3.99 -8.98
N ALA A 56 -2.63 5.02 -8.94
CA ALA A 56 -1.23 4.90 -8.53
C ALA A 56 -1.12 4.49 -7.05
N THR A 57 -1.83 5.18 -6.15
CA THR A 57 -1.79 4.88 -4.71
C THR A 57 -2.34 3.49 -4.39
N HIS A 58 -3.37 3.03 -5.11
CA HIS A 58 -3.89 1.68 -4.96
C HIS A 58 -2.87 0.63 -5.39
N LYS A 59 -2.24 0.79 -6.57
CA LYS A 59 -1.20 -0.14 -7.04
C LYS A 59 0.00 -0.22 -6.08
N VAL A 60 0.46 0.92 -5.56
CA VAL A 60 1.58 0.95 -4.60
C VAL A 60 1.17 0.37 -3.25
N GLY A 61 -0.05 0.66 -2.78
CA GLY A 61 -0.57 0.15 -1.52
C GLY A 61 -1.04 -1.32 -1.56
N GLY A 62 -1.03 -1.93 -2.73
CA GLY A 62 -1.52 -3.30 -2.93
C GLY A 62 -3.05 -3.42 -2.91
N PHE A 63 -3.79 -2.36 -3.22
CA PHE A 63 -5.24 -2.36 -3.29
C PHE A 63 -5.75 -2.62 -4.72
N ALA A 64 -6.94 -3.22 -4.79
CA ALA A 64 -7.68 -3.40 -6.02
C ALA A 64 -8.02 -2.05 -6.71
N SER A 65 -8.31 -2.08 -8.01
CA SER A 65 -8.68 -0.87 -8.76
C SER A 65 -9.93 -0.19 -8.19
N HIS A 66 -10.07 1.11 -8.43
CA HIS A 66 -11.28 1.87 -8.09
C HIS A 66 -12.54 1.35 -8.80
N SER A 67 -12.41 0.52 -9.83
CA SER A 67 -13.53 -0.12 -10.53
C SER A 67 -13.88 -1.52 -9.99
N GLU A 68 -13.19 -1.99 -8.95
CA GLU A 68 -13.44 -3.29 -8.34
C GLU A 68 -14.47 -3.19 -7.21
N LYS A 69 -15.02 -4.34 -6.80
CA LYS A 69 -16.01 -4.46 -5.71
C LYS A 69 -15.63 -3.62 -4.50
N TYR A 70 -14.37 -3.68 -4.06
CA TYR A 70 -13.83 -2.86 -2.98
C TYR A 70 -12.97 -1.74 -3.54
N PHE A 71 -13.61 -0.63 -3.88
CA PHE A 71 -12.98 0.50 -4.59
C PHE A 71 -12.20 1.48 -3.69
N TYR A 72 -12.20 1.30 -2.37
CA TYR A 72 -11.61 2.25 -1.42
C TYR A 72 -10.58 1.59 -0.49
N SER A 73 -9.44 2.26 -0.30
CA SER A 73 -8.30 1.74 0.46
C SER A 73 -8.43 1.87 1.98
N TRP A 74 -9.35 2.70 2.50
CA TRP A 74 -9.50 2.90 3.95
C TRP A 74 -10.63 2.08 4.58
N CYS A 75 -11.62 1.65 3.80
CA CYS A 75 -12.75 0.88 4.32
C CYS A 75 -13.24 -0.16 3.32
N LEU A 76 -14.05 -1.11 3.81
CA LEU A 76 -14.67 -2.18 3.02
C LEU A 76 -16.00 -1.72 2.39
N ALA A 77 -16.00 -0.55 1.75
CA ALA A 77 -17.14 -0.08 0.96
C ALA A 77 -17.26 -0.93 -0.32
N LYS A 78 -18.51 -1.21 -0.72
CA LYS A 78 -18.81 -1.98 -1.94
C LYS A 78 -19.38 -1.06 -3.01
N ASP A 79 -18.99 -1.28 -4.26
CA ASP A 79 -19.53 -0.58 -5.43
C ASP A 79 -21.06 -0.62 -5.51
N THR A 80 -21.67 -1.76 -5.15
CA THR A 80 -23.12 -1.95 -5.11
C THR A 80 -23.85 -0.97 -4.17
N ASN A 81 -23.13 -0.42 -3.19
CA ASN A 81 -23.70 0.44 -2.16
C ASN A 81 -23.22 1.89 -2.28
N ILE A 82 -22.55 2.25 -3.38
CA ILE A 82 -21.96 3.59 -3.54
C ILE A 82 -23.02 4.69 -3.50
N ALA A 83 -24.21 4.42 -4.06
CA ALA A 83 -25.34 5.35 -4.06
C ALA A 83 -25.84 5.70 -2.65
N ASN A 84 -25.58 4.83 -1.67
CA ASN A 84 -25.99 5.07 -0.28
C ASN A 84 -25.05 6.04 0.43
N LEU A 85 -23.88 6.37 -0.15
CA LEU A 85 -22.87 7.27 0.41
C LEU A 85 -22.45 6.89 1.84
N GLN A 86 -22.53 5.60 2.17
CA GLN A 86 -22.19 5.07 3.49
C GLN A 86 -20.76 4.53 3.52
N ARG A 87 -20.07 4.79 4.62
CA ARG A 87 -18.75 4.23 4.89
C ARG A 87 -18.90 2.77 5.32
N GLY A 88 -18.14 1.87 4.69
CA GLY A 88 -18.01 0.49 5.17
C GLY A 88 -17.16 0.37 6.44
N PRO A 89 -17.02 -0.86 6.99
CA PRO A 89 -16.10 -1.11 8.09
C PRO A 89 -14.66 -0.68 7.75
N VAL A 90 -13.95 -0.08 8.70
CA VAL A 90 -12.56 0.36 8.51
C VAL A 90 -11.66 -0.84 8.24
N ARG A 91 -10.71 -0.71 7.31
CA ARG A 91 -9.71 -1.75 7.07
C ARG A 91 -8.68 -1.74 8.19
N GLU A 92 -8.49 -2.90 8.81
CA GLU A 92 -7.44 -3.07 9.81
C GLU A 92 -6.08 -3.31 9.14
N SER A 93 -5.05 -2.64 9.65
CA SER A 93 -3.71 -2.68 9.05
C SER A 93 -3.10 -4.08 9.06
N GLN A 94 -3.34 -4.86 10.10
CA GLN A 94 -2.82 -6.21 10.23
C GLN A 94 -3.47 -7.16 9.22
N ASN A 95 -4.79 -7.21 9.17
CA ASN A 95 -5.55 -8.02 8.20
C ASN A 95 -5.18 -7.65 6.74
N THR A 96 -5.01 -6.36 6.46
CA THR A 96 -4.59 -5.88 5.12
C THR A 96 -3.21 -6.43 4.75
N ARG A 97 -2.24 -6.40 5.67
CA ARG A 97 -0.91 -6.98 5.44
C ARG A 97 -0.96 -8.49 5.26
N GLU A 98 -1.73 -9.21 6.08
CA GLU A 98 -1.88 -10.66 6.01
C GLU A 98 -2.44 -11.09 4.64
N LYS A 99 -3.47 -10.41 4.15
CA LYS A 99 -4.02 -10.61 2.80
C LYS A 99 -3.00 -10.33 1.70
N GLY A 100 -2.25 -9.24 1.82
CA GLY A 100 -1.16 -8.94 0.89
C GLY A 100 -0.07 -10.01 0.86
N PHE A 101 0.27 -10.60 2.01
CA PHE A 101 1.20 -11.73 2.08
C PHE A 101 0.62 -13.00 1.45
N GLN A 102 -0.66 -13.30 1.70
CA GLN A 102 -1.35 -14.43 1.06
C GLN A 102 -1.35 -14.27 -0.46
N TRP A 103 -1.67 -13.07 -0.96
CA TRP A 103 -1.62 -12.76 -2.39
C TRP A 103 -0.21 -12.93 -2.97
N LYS A 104 0.81 -12.40 -2.28
CA LYS A 104 2.22 -12.50 -2.74
C LYS A 104 2.68 -13.95 -2.89
N ASN A 105 2.25 -14.83 -1.98
CA ASN A 105 2.66 -16.24 -1.95
C ASN A 105 1.74 -17.17 -2.76
N ALA A 106 0.62 -16.66 -3.29
CA ALA A 106 -0.35 -17.41 -4.05
C ALA A 106 0.05 -17.58 -5.52
N SER A 107 -0.50 -18.61 -6.18
CA SER A 107 -0.38 -18.76 -7.63
C SER A 107 -1.12 -17.62 -8.37
N LYS A 108 -0.76 -17.33 -9.63
CA LYS A 108 -1.42 -16.28 -10.44
C LYS A 108 -2.95 -16.40 -10.49
N ARG A 109 -3.48 -17.63 -10.52
CA ARG A 109 -4.93 -17.87 -10.50
C ARG A 109 -5.55 -17.48 -9.16
N GLN A 110 -4.90 -17.90 -8.07
CA GLN A 110 -5.34 -17.59 -6.71
C GLN A 110 -5.19 -16.10 -6.37
N GLN A 111 -4.17 -15.42 -6.89
CA GLN A 111 -3.99 -13.97 -6.76
C GLN A 111 -5.22 -13.18 -7.23
N THR A 112 -5.76 -13.52 -8.40
CA THR A 112 -6.97 -12.87 -8.93
C THR A 112 -8.19 -13.12 -8.04
N VAL A 113 -8.31 -14.32 -7.46
CA VAL A 113 -9.40 -14.67 -6.54
C VAL A 113 -9.29 -13.88 -5.24
N LEU A 114 -8.11 -13.90 -4.61
CA LEU A 114 -7.83 -13.17 -3.37
C LEU A 114 -8.06 -11.67 -3.52
N LEU A 115 -7.59 -11.08 -4.62
CA LEU A 115 -7.79 -9.64 -4.89
C LEU A 115 -9.28 -9.29 -4.98
N ARG A 116 -10.09 -10.13 -5.64
CA ARG A 116 -11.55 -9.91 -5.77
C ARG A 116 -12.29 -10.08 -4.43
N GLU A 117 -11.87 -11.03 -3.62
CA GLU A 117 -12.50 -11.33 -2.33
C GLU A 117 -12.15 -10.30 -1.25
N SER A 118 -10.92 -9.81 -1.27
CA SER A 118 -10.32 -9.03 -0.19
C SER A 118 -10.13 -7.54 -0.53
N GLY A 119 -10.07 -7.22 -1.82
CA GLY A 119 -9.69 -5.90 -2.35
C GLY A 119 -8.20 -5.58 -2.16
N VAL A 120 -7.39 -6.58 -1.79
CA VAL A 120 -5.94 -6.57 -1.51
C VAL A 120 -5.35 -7.88 -2.02
#